data_AF-A0A969BKK5-F1
#
_entry.id   AF-A0A969BKK5-F1
#
_cell.length_a   1.000
_cell.length_b   1.000
_cell.length_c   1.000
_cell.angle_alpha   90.00
_cell.angle_beta   90.00
_cell.angle_gamma   90.00
#
_symmetry.space_group_name_H-M   'P 1'
#
loop_
_entity.id
_entity.type
_entity.pdbx_description
1 polymer ?
#
loop_
_entity_poly.entity_id
_entity_poly.type
_entity_poly.pdbx_seq_one_letter_code
_entity_poly.pdbx_strand_id
1 'polypeptide(L)'
;MIDSGIQEQHPLLRAAIAANDSRSWVPNEVALTADFVQNGGHGTPVAGAVLYPHTIPQSVQQQAICWLQNARVLDSDCHLPQTLFPPALIADVVEFYHHQTGTRIFNHSIAARTPCRTQYMSAWAAEIDHLTWQKDILFVVAAGNIPFDRSIGNFRLSVKDRLENGTAYPSYLLEDSCRIPNPAQSFQALTV
;
A
#
# COMPACT_ATOMS: atom_id res chain seq x y z
N MET A 1 0.15 8.96 0.96
CA MET A 1 0.78 7.68 0.57
C MET A 1 1.10 6.92 1.84
N ILE A 2 0.54 5.73 2.03
CA ILE A 2 0.83 4.85 3.18
C ILE A 2 1.66 3.68 2.66
N ASP A 3 2.97 3.70 2.87
CA ASP A 3 3.92 2.79 2.21
C ASP A 3 5.28 2.68 2.96
N SER A 4 6.36 2.22 2.33
CA SER A 4 7.71 2.09 2.91
C SER A 4 8.48 3.39 3.05
N GLY A 5 7.87 4.52 2.72
CA GLY A 5 8.52 5.83 2.61
C GLY A 5 8.66 6.27 1.16
N ILE A 6 9.26 7.45 0.96
CA ILE A 6 9.52 8.00 -0.37
C ILE A 6 10.93 8.58 -0.37
N GLN A 7 11.69 8.38 -1.43
CA GLN A 7 12.91 9.17 -1.69
C GLN A 7 12.51 10.60 -2.08
N GLU A 8 12.16 11.43 -1.09
CA GLU A 8 11.50 12.72 -1.30
C GLU A 8 12.34 13.72 -2.11
N GLN A 9 13.68 13.59 -2.10
CA GLN A 9 14.59 14.42 -2.88
C GLN A 9 14.78 13.94 -4.32
N HIS A 10 14.11 12.85 -4.73
CA HIS A 10 14.16 12.36 -6.10
C HIS A 10 13.76 13.46 -7.09
N PRO A 11 14.54 13.71 -8.17
CA PRO A 11 14.31 14.85 -9.06
C PRO A 11 12.89 14.95 -9.64
N LEU A 12 12.27 13.79 -9.91
CA LEU A 12 10.90 13.71 -10.41
C LEU A 12 9.82 13.81 -9.32
N LEU A 13 10.15 13.61 -8.04
CA LEU A 13 9.15 13.58 -6.97
C LEU A 13 9.15 14.85 -6.14
N ARG A 14 10.34 15.42 -5.85
CA ARG A 14 10.55 16.49 -4.86
C ARG A 14 9.64 17.70 -5.00
N ALA A 15 9.26 18.04 -6.23
CA ALA A 15 8.41 19.19 -6.50
C ALA A 15 6.94 18.98 -6.11
N ALA A 16 6.53 17.73 -5.83
CA ALA A 16 5.18 17.33 -5.49
C ALA A 16 5.06 16.77 -4.07
N ILE A 17 6.16 16.68 -3.30
CA ILE A 17 6.12 16.17 -1.93
C ILE A 17 5.83 17.32 -0.95
N ALA A 18 4.83 17.13 -0.10
CA ALA A 18 4.58 17.97 1.08
C ALA A 18 5.55 17.58 2.21
N ALA A 19 6.84 17.89 2.05
CA ALA A 19 7.92 17.37 2.90
C ALA A 19 7.78 17.68 4.39
N ASN A 20 7.12 18.81 4.74
CA ASN A 20 6.89 19.20 6.13
C ASN A 20 5.83 18.34 6.84
N ASP A 21 5.01 17.60 6.08
CA ASP A 21 3.97 16.71 6.61
C ASP A 21 4.40 15.23 6.62
N SER A 22 5.60 14.92 6.14
CA SER A 22 6.10 13.55 6.07
C SER A 22 6.38 12.99 7.46
N ARG A 23 5.95 11.75 7.72
CA ARG A 23 6.14 11.10 9.01
C ARG A 23 6.28 9.59 8.88
N SER A 24 7.06 9.01 9.78
CA SER A 24 7.20 7.57 9.93
C SER A 24 6.48 7.06 11.19
N TRP A 25 5.83 5.91 11.04
CA TRP A 25 5.23 5.11 12.10
C TRP A 25 6.03 3.84 12.38
N VAL A 26 7.16 3.62 11.71
CA VAL A 26 8.06 2.52 12.03
C VAL A 26 8.66 2.75 13.43
N PRO A 27 8.57 1.77 14.36
CA PRO A 27 9.06 1.94 15.74
C PRO A 27 10.53 2.37 15.78
N ASN A 28 10.84 3.35 16.64
CA ASN A 28 12.17 3.94 16.79
C ASN A 28 12.71 4.71 15.56
N GLU A 29 11.88 4.91 14.53
CA GLU A 29 12.28 5.53 13.26
C GLU A 29 11.35 6.68 12.84
N VAL A 30 10.71 7.36 13.81
CA VAL A 30 9.67 8.38 13.56
C VAL A 30 10.15 9.54 12.67
N ALA A 31 11.43 9.91 12.77
CA ALA A 31 12.04 10.97 11.97
C ALA A 31 12.59 10.49 10.61
N LEU A 32 12.51 9.19 10.32
CA LEU A 32 13.07 8.59 9.10
C LEU A 32 11.94 8.29 8.11
N THR A 33 11.71 9.21 7.16
CA THR A 33 10.62 9.14 6.17
C THR A 33 11.04 8.60 4.81
N ALA A 34 12.35 8.50 4.57
CA ALA A 34 12.90 7.98 3.34
C ALA A 34 12.53 6.51 3.12
N ASP A 35 12.56 6.08 1.86
CA ASP A 35 12.31 4.69 1.51
C ASP A 35 13.58 3.85 1.66
N PHE A 36 13.65 3.05 2.72
CA PHE A 36 14.83 2.25 3.06
C PHE A 36 14.82 0.83 2.45
N VAL A 37 13.81 0.49 1.64
CA VAL A 37 13.77 -0.80 0.96
C VAL A 37 14.85 -0.84 -0.13
N GLN A 38 15.62 -1.92 -0.16
CA GLN A 38 16.71 -2.08 -1.13
C GLN A 38 16.22 -2.06 -2.58
N ASN A 39 17.12 -1.77 -3.52
CA ASN A 39 16.85 -1.74 -4.97
C ASN A 39 15.80 -0.72 -5.43
N GLY A 40 15.76 0.45 -4.79
CA GLY A 40 14.97 1.58 -5.25
C GLY A 40 13.65 1.78 -4.51
N GLY A 41 13.39 1.01 -3.46
CA GLY A 41 12.24 1.22 -2.61
C GLY A 41 10.98 0.47 -3.03
N HIS A 42 9.93 0.53 -2.20
CA HIS A 42 8.57 0.12 -2.57
C HIS A 42 7.68 1.35 -2.76
N GLY A 43 7.62 2.24 -1.77
CA GLY A 43 6.80 3.45 -1.81
C GLY A 43 7.26 4.50 -2.81
N THR A 44 8.55 4.55 -3.13
CA THR A 44 9.09 5.50 -4.12
C THR A 44 8.57 5.23 -5.54
N PRO A 45 8.65 3.99 -6.08
CA PRO A 45 7.97 3.65 -7.34
C PRO A 45 6.46 3.88 -7.31
N VAL A 46 5.79 3.55 -6.20
CA VAL A 46 4.33 3.73 -6.06
C VAL A 46 3.97 5.23 -6.14
N ALA A 47 4.73 6.10 -5.47
CA ALA A 47 4.59 7.55 -5.58
C ALA A 47 4.78 8.05 -7.02
N GLY A 48 5.78 7.51 -7.73
CA GLY A 48 5.99 7.80 -9.14
C GLY A 48 4.79 7.42 -10.02
N ALA A 49 4.21 6.24 -9.80
CA ALA A 49 3.03 5.78 -10.53
C ALA A 49 1.79 6.66 -10.28
N VAL A 50 1.63 7.18 -9.05
CA VAL A 50 0.55 8.13 -8.73
C VAL A 50 0.76 9.46 -9.46
N LEU A 51 1.97 10.01 -9.46
CA LEU A 51 2.23 11.31 -10.09
C LEU A 51 2.25 11.24 -11.63
N TYR A 52 2.69 10.11 -12.18
CA TYR A 52 2.99 9.93 -13.59
C TYR A 52 2.37 8.64 -14.15
N PRO A 53 1.03 8.54 -14.19
CA PRO A 53 0.33 7.27 -14.48
C PRO A 53 0.46 6.77 -15.92
N HIS A 54 0.82 7.64 -16.88
CA HIS A 54 0.84 7.30 -18.30
C HIS A 54 2.25 7.19 -18.89
N THR A 55 3.20 8.00 -18.42
CA THR A 55 4.54 8.10 -18.98
C THR A 55 5.51 8.53 -17.91
N ILE A 56 6.72 7.96 -17.90
CA ILE A 56 7.81 8.47 -17.07
C ILE A 56 8.32 9.78 -17.69
N PRO A 57 8.34 10.90 -16.95
CA PRO A 57 8.86 12.17 -17.46
C PRO A 57 10.31 12.02 -17.90
N GLN A 58 10.62 12.42 -19.14
CA GLN A 58 12.01 12.54 -19.61
C GLN A 58 12.66 13.88 -19.24
N SER A 59 11.88 14.81 -18.68
CA SER A 59 12.38 16.07 -18.15
C SER A 59 11.67 16.42 -16.83
N VAL A 60 12.33 17.24 -16.01
CA VAL A 60 11.82 17.70 -14.70
C VAL A 60 10.67 18.72 -14.84
N GLN A 61 10.25 19.05 -16.06
CA GLN A 61 9.22 20.06 -16.33
C GLN A 61 7.79 19.49 -16.39
N GLN A 62 7.58 18.19 -16.15
CA GLN A 62 6.22 17.65 -16.10
C GLN A 62 5.51 18.06 -14.80
N GLN A 63 4.34 18.65 -14.96
CA GLN A 63 3.47 19.03 -13.86
C GLN A 63 2.93 17.77 -13.17
N ALA A 64 3.19 17.66 -11.86
CA ALA A 64 2.59 16.64 -11.03
C ALA A 64 1.07 16.83 -10.96
N ILE A 65 0.31 15.74 -11.06
CA ILE A 65 -1.16 15.80 -11.06
C ILE A 65 -1.76 16.08 -9.67
N CYS A 66 -0.98 15.85 -8.61
CA CYS A 66 -1.36 16.11 -7.22
C CYS A 66 -0.11 16.30 -6.34
N TRP A 67 -0.33 16.75 -5.10
CA TRP A 67 0.67 16.74 -4.04
C TRP A 67 0.60 15.41 -3.28
N LEU A 68 1.75 14.92 -2.81
CA LEU A 68 1.86 13.72 -2.00
C LEU A 68 2.29 14.03 -0.58
N GLN A 69 1.62 13.41 0.37
CA GLN A 69 2.06 13.29 1.76
C GLN A 69 2.60 11.88 2.01
N ASN A 70 3.70 11.78 2.74
CA ASN A 70 4.45 10.53 2.93
C ASN A 70 4.24 9.98 4.35
N ALA A 71 3.48 8.88 4.45
CA ALA A 71 3.30 8.11 5.67
C ALA A 71 4.10 6.81 5.55
N ARG A 72 5.30 6.78 6.13
CA ARG A 72 6.13 5.59 6.15
C ARG A 72 5.67 4.63 7.25
N VAL A 73 5.33 3.40 6.88
CA VAL A 73 4.85 2.36 7.79
C VAL A 73 5.59 1.03 7.64
N LEU A 74 6.34 0.82 6.55
CA LEU A 74 7.13 -0.39 6.33
C LEU A 74 8.62 -0.17 6.67
N ASP A 75 9.25 -1.20 7.22
CA ASP A 75 10.68 -1.24 7.51
C ASP A 75 11.55 -1.43 6.26
N SER A 76 12.87 -1.51 6.43
CA SER A 76 13.84 -1.70 5.34
C SER A 76 13.70 -3.05 4.62
N ASP A 77 13.05 -4.03 5.24
CA ASP A 77 12.76 -5.33 4.65
C ASP A 77 11.38 -5.35 3.95
N CYS A 78 10.74 -4.19 3.80
CA CYS A 78 9.42 -4.01 3.24
C CYS A 78 8.32 -4.76 4.02
N HIS A 79 8.50 -4.91 5.33
CA HIS A 79 7.52 -5.51 6.22
C HIS A 79 6.86 -4.46 7.10
N LEU A 80 5.59 -4.71 7.43
CA LEU A 80 4.93 -3.98 8.50
C LEU A 80 5.47 -4.53 9.84
N PRO A 81 6.08 -3.71 10.71
CA PRO A 81 6.60 -4.18 11.99
C PRO A 81 5.51 -4.90 12.80
N GLN A 82 5.84 -6.06 13.38
CA GLN A 82 4.86 -6.92 14.08
C GLN A 82 4.25 -6.25 15.32
N THR A 83 4.92 -5.25 15.88
CA THR A 83 4.45 -4.46 17.01
C THR A 83 3.35 -3.46 16.60
N LEU A 84 3.20 -3.17 15.31
CA LEU A 84 2.14 -2.30 14.80
C LEU A 84 0.89 -3.12 14.52
N PHE A 85 -0.21 -2.71 15.14
CA PHE A 85 -1.53 -3.25 14.84
C PHE A 85 -2.15 -2.47 13.67
N PRO A 86 -2.41 -3.10 12.50
CA PRO A 86 -2.82 -2.36 11.30
C PRO A 86 -4.03 -1.44 11.48
N PRO A 87 -5.12 -1.82 12.19
CA PRO A 87 -6.24 -0.91 12.46
C PRO A 87 -5.81 0.36 13.18
N ALA A 88 -5.10 0.23 14.32
CA ALA A 88 -4.65 1.39 15.09
C ALA A 88 -3.71 2.28 14.28
N LEU A 89 -2.79 1.68 13.50
CA LEU A 89 -1.91 2.41 12.60
C LEU A 89 -2.68 3.24 11.57
N ILE A 90 -3.68 2.64 10.90
CA ILE A 90 -4.47 3.34 9.89
C ILE A 90 -5.26 4.49 10.53
N ALA A 91 -5.86 4.25 11.71
CA ALA A 91 -6.55 5.29 12.46
C ALA A 91 -5.63 6.48 12.78
N ASP A 92 -4.42 6.20 13.28
CA ASP A 92 -3.41 7.23 13.62
C ASP A 92 -2.97 8.03 12.39
N VAL A 93 -2.70 7.35 11.27
CA VAL A 93 -2.30 7.99 10.01
C VAL A 93 -3.42 8.89 9.48
N VAL A 94 -4.65 8.38 9.45
CA VAL A 94 -5.81 9.16 9.00
C VAL A 94 -6.05 10.34 9.91
N GLU A 95 -6.01 10.16 11.23
CA GLU A 95 -6.17 11.26 12.18
C GLU A 95 -5.13 12.35 11.94
N PHE A 96 -3.86 11.98 11.80
CA PHE A 96 -2.79 12.93 11.53
C PHE A 96 -3.03 13.74 10.26
N TYR A 97 -3.26 13.09 9.11
CA TYR A 97 -3.37 13.80 7.83
C TYR A 97 -4.73 14.44 7.60
N HIS A 98 -5.83 13.81 8.04
CA HIS A 98 -7.15 14.40 7.89
C HIS A 98 -7.30 15.64 8.77
N HIS A 99 -6.82 15.60 10.01
CA HIS A 99 -6.87 16.75 10.90
C HIS A 99 -5.93 17.88 10.45
N GLN A 100 -4.69 17.55 10.06
CA GLN A 100 -3.67 18.57 9.72
C GLN A 100 -3.92 19.26 8.38
N THR A 101 -4.31 18.50 7.35
CA THR A 101 -4.40 19.01 5.98
C THR A 101 -5.74 18.76 5.29
N GLY A 102 -6.71 18.16 5.99
CA GLY A 102 -8.00 17.81 5.39
C GLY A 102 -7.87 16.74 4.32
N THR A 103 -6.86 15.86 4.41
CA THR A 103 -6.60 14.83 3.39
C THR A 103 -7.74 13.84 3.30
N ARG A 104 -8.18 13.58 2.07
CA ARG A 104 -9.34 12.72 1.77
C ARG A 104 -9.02 11.48 0.92
N ILE A 105 -7.85 11.40 0.31
CA ILE A 105 -7.49 10.26 -0.54
C ILE A 105 -6.23 9.60 0.03
N PHE A 106 -6.34 8.32 0.36
CA PHE A 106 -5.27 7.54 0.93
C PHE A 106 -4.94 6.37 0.01
N ASN A 107 -3.79 6.43 -0.67
CA ASN A 107 -3.23 5.28 -1.35
C ASN A 107 -2.55 4.36 -0.34
N HIS A 108 -2.99 3.11 -0.28
CA HIS A 108 -2.54 2.07 0.62
C HIS A 108 -2.17 0.81 -0.18
N SER A 109 -0.97 0.83 -0.76
CA SER A 109 -0.45 -0.25 -1.62
C SER A 109 0.17 -1.39 -0.82
N ILE A 110 -0.38 -1.69 0.35
CA ILE A 110 0.14 -2.70 1.28
C ILE A 110 -0.96 -3.74 1.51
N ALA A 111 -0.57 -5.01 1.54
CA ALA A 111 -1.48 -6.10 1.78
C ALA A 111 -0.81 -7.22 2.59
N ALA A 112 -1.64 -8.00 3.28
CA ALA A 112 -1.23 -9.24 3.89
C ALA A 112 -0.78 -10.25 2.83
N ARG A 113 0.07 -11.20 3.24
CA ARG A 113 0.62 -12.23 2.36
C ARG A 113 -0.32 -13.42 2.16
N THR A 114 -1.39 -13.51 2.95
CA THR A 114 -2.35 -14.62 2.91
C THR A 114 -3.74 -14.13 2.53
N PRO A 115 -4.56 -14.96 1.87
CA PRO A 115 -5.93 -14.61 1.54
C PRO A 115 -6.75 -14.20 2.76
N CYS A 116 -7.72 -13.30 2.57
CA CYS A 116 -8.67 -12.94 3.59
C CYS A 116 -9.57 -14.14 3.96
N ARG A 117 -10.09 -14.13 5.19
CA ARG A 117 -11.07 -15.13 5.63
C ARG A 117 -12.45 -14.79 5.03
N THR A 118 -13.27 -15.81 4.85
CA THR A 118 -14.63 -15.66 4.29
C THR A 118 -15.70 -15.45 5.35
N GLN A 119 -15.46 -15.89 6.59
CA GLN A 119 -16.45 -15.78 7.66
C GLN A 119 -16.52 -14.38 8.28
N TYR A 120 -15.36 -13.75 8.51
CA TYR A 120 -15.28 -12.43 9.13
C TYR A 120 -14.33 -11.54 8.33
N MET A 121 -14.76 -10.28 8.16
CA MET A 121 -13.88 -9.23 7.68
C MET A 121 -12.71 -9.04 8.66
N SER A 122 -11.53 -8.71 8.13
CA SER A 122 -10.39 -8.40 8.99
C SER A 122 -10.62 -7.08 9.71
N ALA A 123 -10.10 -6.95 10.94
CA ALA A 123 -10.14 -5.67 11.65
C ALA A 123 -9.49 -4.54 10.83
N TRP A 124 -8.49 -4.86 10.00
CA TRP A 124 -7.83 -3.90 9.12
C TRP A 124 -8.78 -3.33 8.05
N ALA A 125 -9.52 -4.20 7.36
CA ALA A 125 -10.54 -3.78 6.40
C ALA A 125 -11.72 -3.07 7.07
N ALA A 126 -12.15 -3.56 8.24
CA ALA A 126 -13.25 -2.96 9.00
C ALA A 126 -12.93 -1.53 9.48
N GLU A 127 -11.68 -1.27 9.89
CA GLU A 127 -11.24 0.06 10.28
C GLU A 127 -11.20 1.03 9.09
N ILE A 128 -10.75 0.56 7.92
CA ILE A 128 -10.81 1.35 6.69
C ILE A 128 -12.26 1.72 6.35
N ASP A 129 -13.19 0.76 6.43
CA ASP A 129 -14.61 1.02 6.19
C ASP A 129 -15.20 2.01 7.20
N HIS A 130 -14.82 1.87 8.47
CA HIS A 130 -15.28 2.76 9.54
C HIS A 130 -14.80 4.22 9.33
N LEU A 131 -13.51 4.40 9.05
CA LEU A 131 -12.91 5.72 8.84
C LEU A 131 -13.42 6.38 7.55
N THR A 132 -13.60 5.59 6.48
CA THR A 132 -14.21 6.05 5.22
C THR A 132 -15.59 6.64 5.47
N TRP A 133 -16.44 5.90 6.21
CA TRP A 133 -17.77 6.36 6.56
C TRP A 133 -17.76 7.59 7.48
N GLN A 134 -16.91 7.60 8.50
CA GLN A 134 -16.89 8.65 9.51
C GLN A 134 -16.33 9.98 8.98
N LYS A 135 -15.30 9.93 8.14
CA LYS A 135 -14.50 11.11 7.75
C LYS A 135 -14.69 11.55 6.29
N ASP A 136 -15.54 10.85 5.54
CA ASP A 136 -15.79 11.15 4.11
C ASP A 136 -14.47 11.16 3.30
N ILE A 137 -13.74 10.04 3.41
CA ILE A 137 -12.44 9.82 2.78
C ILE A 137 -12.47 8.56 1.91
N LEU A 138 -11.59 8.46 0.92
CA LEU A 138 -11.42 7.29 0.06
C LEU A 138 -10.07 6.63 0.29
N PHE A 139 -10.11 5.32 0.55
CA PHE A 139 -8.94 4.46 0.46
C PHE A 139 -8.85 3.80 -0.91
N VAL A 140 -7.66 3.87 -1.51
CA VAL A 140 -7.29 3.03 -2.67
C VAL A 140 -6.37 1.94 -2.15
N VAL A 141 -6.82 0.69 -2.20
CA VAL A 141 -6.13 -0.46 -1.60
C VAL A 141 -5.68 -1.44 -2.67
N ALA A 142 -4.51 -2.05 -2.49
CA ALA A 142 -4.04 -3.09 -3.41
C ALA A 142 -4.83 -4.40 -3.21
N ALA A 143 -5.25 -5.02 -4.32
CA ALA A 143 -5.83 -6.37 -4.38
C ALA A 143 -4.84 -7.47 -3.99
N GLY A 144 -3.55 -7.12 -3.91
CA GLY A 144 -2.46 -7.99 -3.50
C GLY A 144 -1.94 -8.91 -4.61
N ASN A 145 -0.70 -9.36 -4.46
CA ASN A 145 -0.02 -10.14 -5.48
C ASN A 145 -0.10 -11.65 -5.19
N ILE A 146 -0.10 -12.45 -6.25
CA ILE A 146 0.11 -13.89 -6.18
C ILE A 146 1.63 -14.12 -6.20
N PRO A 147 2.19 -14.96 -5.31
CA PRO A 147 3.62 -15.25 -5.35
C PRO A 147 4.00 -15.89 -6.70
N PHE A 148 5.14 -15.48 -7.27
CA PHE A 148 5.55 -16.00 -8.58
C PHE A 148 6.17 -17.40 -8.47
N ASP A 149 7.23 -17.54 -7.68
CA ASP A 149 8.04 -18.79 -7.62
C ASP A 149 7.72 -19.72 -6.45
N ARG A 150 7.36 -19.17 -5.28
CA ARG A 150 7.25 -19.95 -4.05
C ARG A 150 5.93 -19.72 -3.34
N SER A 151 5.19 -20.80 -3.14
CA SER A 151 3.93 -20.81 -2.40
C SER A 151 4.11 -20.38 -0.95
N ILE A 152 3.11 -19.67 -0.43
CA ILE A 152 3.09 -19.21 0.96
C ILE A 152 2.15 -20.11 1.76
N GLY A 153 2.77 -21.06 2.47
CA GLY A 153 2.04 -22.15 3.13
C GLY A 153 1.20 -22.96 2.15
N ASN A 154 0.13 -23.59 2.66
CA ASN A 154 -0.75 -24.44 1.84
C ASN A 154 -1.91 -23.65 1.19
N PHE A 155 -2.01 -22.35 1.47
CA PHE A 155 -3.20 -21.56 1.16
C PHE A 155 -3.00 -20.58 0.00
N ARG A 156 -1.75 -20.26 -0.37
CA ARG A 156 -1.46 -19.31 -1.45
C ARG A 156 -0.43 -19.89 -2.41
N LEU A 157 -0.94 -20.59 -3.42
CA LEU A 157 -0.11 -21.24 -4.43
C LEU A 157 0.57 -20.22 -5.34
N SER A 158 1.80 -20.52 -5.73
CA SER A 158 2.59 -19.71 -6.65
C SER A 158 2.07 -19.83 -8.09
N VAL A 159 2.41 -18.84 -8.94
CA VAL A 159 2.13 -18.92 -10.37
C VAL A 159 2.84 -20.14 -10.97
N LYS A 160 4.10 -20.39 -10.56
CA LYS A 160 4.88 -21.54 -11.01
C LYS A 160 4.20 -22.88 -10.70
N ASP A 161 3.78 -23.10 -9.45
CA ASP A 161 3.14 -24.34 -9.01
C ASP A 161 1.86 -24.61 -9.81
N ARG A 162 1.13 -23.56 -10.20
CA ARG A 162 -0.10 -23.69 -11.01
C ARG A 162 0.19 -24.10 -12.44
N LEU A 163 1.19 -23.47 -13.06
CA LEU A 163 1.62 -23.80 -14.41
C LEU A 163 2.13 -25.24 -14.48
N GLU A 164 2.88 -25.68 -13.46
CA GLU A 164 3.35 -27.07 -13.34
C GLU A 164 2.20 -28.07 -13.16
N ASN A 165 1.12 -27.65 -12.48
CA ASN A 165 -0.12 -28.43 -12.34
C ASN A 165 -1.08 -28.31 -13.53
N GLY A 166 -0.70 -27.59 -14.60
CA GLY A 166 -1.49 -27.46 -15.82
C GLY A 166 -2.60 -26.40 -15.78
N THR A 167 -2.66 -25.57 -14.73
CA THR A 167 -3.64 -24.47 -14.64
C THR A 167 -3.05 -23.18 -15.20
N ALA A 168 -3.52 -22.77 -16.38
CA ALA A 168 -3.03 -21.59 -17.08
C ALA A 168 -3.73 -20.30 -16.62
N TYR A 169 -3.06 -19.16 -16.81
CA TYR A 169 -3.69 -17.85 -16.70
C TYR A 169 -4.76 -17.67 -17.78
N PRO A 170 -5.90 -17.02 -17.51
CA PRO A 170 -6.32 -16.42 -16.22
C PRO A 170 -7.13 -17.36 -15.33
N SER A 171 -7.28 -18.64 -15.69
CA SER A 171 -8.26 -19.55 -15.07
C SER A 171 -8.06 -19.72 -13.56
N TYR A 172 -6.81 -19.78 -13.09
CA TYR A 172 -6.50 -19.93 -11.68
C TYR A 172 -6.89 -18.72 -10.81
N LEU A 173 -7.16 -17.55 -11.40
CA LEU A 173 -7.49 -16.33 -10.65
C LEU A 173 -8.80 -16.47 -9.87
N LEU A 174 -9.67 -17.40 -10.28
CA LEU A 174 -10.94 -17.69 -9.62
C LEU A 174 -10.84 -18.73 -8.50
N GLU A 175 -9.65 -19.31 -8.30
CA GLU A 175 -9.44 -20.29 -7.23
C GLU A 175 -9.35 -19.62 -5.85
N ASP A 176 -9.75 -20.34 -4.81
CA ASP A 176 -9.67 -19.86 -3.42
C ASP A 176 -8.26 -19.45 -2.99
N SER A 177 -7.24 -20.08 -3.57
CA SER A 177 -5.82 -19.79 -3.33
C SER A 177 -5.34 -18.49 -3.98
N CYS A 178 -6.13 -17.90 -4.87
CA CYS A 178 -5.93 -16.58 -5.49
C CYS A 178 -6.78 -15.47 -4.86
N ARG A 179 -7.59 -15.80 -3.84
CA ARG A 179 -8.42 -14.83 -3.14
C ARG A 179 -7.60 -13.66 -2.62
N ILE A 180 -8.22 -12.48 -2.67
CA ILE A 180 -7.63 -11.22 -2.22
C ILE A 180 -7.23 -11.31 -0.73
N PRO A 181 -6.11 -10.71 -0.33
CA PRO A 181 -5.65 -10.66 1.05
C PRO A 181 -6.31 -9.50 1.84
N ASN A 182 -6.00 -9.41 3.13
CA ASN A 182 -6.33 -8.21 3.91
C ASN A 182 -5.46 -7.01 3.48
N PRO A 183 -5.98 -5.78 3.41
CA PRO A 183 -7.35 -5.33 3.68
C PRO A 183 -8.25 -5.22 2.43
N ALA A 184 -7.86 -5.83 1.30
CA ALA A 184 -8.51 -5.66 -0.01
C ALA A 184 -10.01 -6.03 -0.06
N GLN A 185 -10.49 -6.78 0.94
CA GLN A 185 -11.91 -7.12 1.11
C GLN A 185 -12.76 -6.03 1.75
N SER A 186 -12.17 -4.86 2.06
CA SER A 186 -12.89 -3.67 2.51
C SER A 186 -14.08 -3.38 1.57
N PHE A 187 -15.22 -3.04 2.16
CA PHE A 187 -16.44 -2.77 1.41
C PHE A 187 -16.46 -1.35 0.83
N GLN A 188 -15.81 -0.39 1.51
CA GLN A 188 -15.83 1.02 1.12
C GLN A 188 -14.55 1.51 0.42
N ALA A 189 -13.49 0.70 0.38
CA ALA A 189 -12.29 1.02 -0.37
C ALA A 189 -12.44 0.73 -1.87
N LEU A 190 -11.67 1.46 -2.68
CA LEU A 190 -11.43 1.12 -4.07
C LEU A 190 -10.28 0.10 -4.13
N THR A 191 -10.62 -1.16 -4.37
CA THR A 191 -9.65 -2.25 -4.52
C THR A 191 -9.13 -2.33 -5.96
N VAL A 192 -7.80 -2.29 -6.13
CA VAL A 192 -7.09 -2.26 -7.43
C VAL A 192 -6.09 -3.39 -7.55
#